data_AF-A0A2N0SBF5-F1
#
_entry.id   AF-A0A2N0SBF5-F1
#
_cell.length_a   1.000
_cell.length_b   1.000
_cell.length_c   1.000
_cell.angle_alpha   90.00
_cell.angle_beta   90.00
_cell.angle_gamma   90.00
#
_symmetry.space_group_name_H-M   'P 1'
#
loop_
_entity.id
_entity.type
_entity.pdbx_description
1 polymer ?
#
loop_
_entity_poly.entity_id
_entity_poly.type
_entity_poly.pdbx_seq_one_letter_code
_entity_poly.pdbx_strand_id
1 'polypeptide(L)' 'MQNSIRYSTVSTTMEIPKNVEIGKLIGRKGRNLKPIEEGTGTRIYINTEVNPRQIEI' A
#
# COMPACT_ATOMS: atom_id res chain seq x y z
N MET A 1 -21.62 1.93 -29.91
CA MET A 1 -20.36 2.65 -29.61
C MET A 1 -20.25 2.77 -28.10
N GLN A 2 -19.61 1.81 -27.44
CA GLN A 2 -19.38 1.87 -25.99
C GLN A 2 -17.96 2.40 -25.78
N ASN A 3 -17.82 3.68 -25.43
CA ASN A 3 -16.57 4.20 -24.93
C ASN A 3 -16.30 3.54 -23.57
N SER A 4 -15.54 2.45 -23.57
CA SER A 4 -14.95 1.93 -22.35
C SER A 4 -13.82 2.86 -21.96
N ILE A 5 -14.09 3.78 -21.04
CA ILE A 5 -13.05 4.50 -20.32
C ILE A 5 -12.22 3.40 -19.63
N ARG A 6 -11.04 3.10 -20.17
CA ARG A 6 -10.08 2.20 -19.53
C ARG A 6 -9.52 2.96 -18.33
N TYR A 7 -10.14 2.78 -17.17
CA TYR A 7 -9.48 3.11 -15.92
C TYR A 7 -8.23 2.22 -15.82
N SER A 8 -7.06 2.81 -16.01
CA SER A 8 -5.78 2.13 -15.81
C SER A 8 -5.46 2.13 -14.33
N THR A 9 -5.05 0.98 -13.78
CA THR A 9 -4.44 0.93 -12.45
C THR A 9 -3.21 1.83 -12.45
N VAL A 10 -3.17 2.77 -11.51
CA VAL A 10 -1.99 3.57 -11.22
C VAL A 10 -1.36 3.04 -9.94
N SER A 11 -0.03 3.07 -9.88
CA SER A 11 0.71 2.62 -8.71
C SER A 11 1.55 3.77 -8.18
N THR A 12 1.68 3.87 -6.86
CA THR A 12 2.56 4.82 -6.22
C THR A 12 3.47 4.12 -5.22
N THR A 13 4.67 4.66 -5.06
CA THR A 13 5.66 4.14 -4.11
C THR A 13 6.11 5.26 -3.21
N MET A 14 6.10 5.02 -1.90
CA MET A 14 6.62 5.96 -0.91
C MET A 14 7.67 5.27 -0.03
N GLU A 15 8.69 6.01 0.37
CA GLU A 15 9.73 5.51 1.27
C GLU A 15 9.22 5.45 2.72
N ILE A 16 9.57 4.39 3.43
CA ILE A 16 9.31 4.22 4.86
C ILE A 16 10.57 4.60 5.63
N PRO A 17 10.51 5.62 6.51
CA PRO A 17 11.65 6.03 7.33
C PRO A 17 12.20 4.87 8.18
N LYS A 18 13.52 4.87 8.40
CA LYS A 18 14.23 3.78 9.11
C LYS A 18 13.72 3.58 10.54
N ASN A 19 13.27 4.64 11.20
CA ASN A 19 12.76 4.62 12.57
C ASN A 19 11.32 4.06 12.69
N VAL A 20 10.64 3.77 11.58
CA VAL A 20 9.31 3.17 11.60
C VAL A 20 9.42 1.67 11.87
N GLU A 21 8.66 1.19 12.85
CA GLU A 21 8.52 -0.23 13.13
C GLU A 21 7.41 -0.83 12.25
N ILE A 22 7.80 -1.67 11.29
CA ILE A 22 6.87 -2.24 10.27
C ILE A 22 5.71 -3.00 10.92
N GLY A 23 5.97 -3.76 12.00
CA GLY A 23 4.91 -4.48 12.72
C GLY A 23 3.84 -3.55 13.30
N LYS A 24 4.22 -2.35 13.78
CA LYS A 24 3.28 -1.34 14.28
C LYS A 24 2.53 -0.65 13.14
N LEU A 25 3.18 -0.44 11.99
CA LEU A 25 2.52 0.10 10.80
C LEU A 25 1.42 -0.87 10.31
N ILE A 26 1.75 -2.15 10.14
CA ILE A 26 0.82 -3.19 9.68
C ILE A 26 -0.29 -3.46 10.71
N GLY A 27 0.09 -3.49 11.99
CA GLY A 27 -0.77 -3.91 13.09
C GLY A 27 -0.96 -5.43 13.14
N ARG A 28 -1.24 -5.96 14.33
CA ARG A 28 -1.48 -7.41 14.52
C ARG A 28 -2.58 -7.90 13.58
N LYS A 29 -2.30 -8.94 12.77
CA LYS A 29 -3.20 -9.49 11.73
C LYS A 29 -3.60 -8.50 10.62
N GLY A 30 -2.83 -7.43 10.42
CA GLY A 30 -3.11 -6.38 9.44
C GLY A 30 -4.17 -5.37 9.88
N ARG A 31 -4.49 -5.32 11.18
CA ARG A 31 -5.62 -4.53 11.69
C ARG A 31 -5.55 -3.02 11.42
N ASN A 32 -4.38 -2.50 11.05
CA ASN A 32 -4.22 -1.09 10.69
C ASN A 32 -4.35 -0.86 9.18
N LEU A 33 -3.76 -1.73 8.34
CA LEU A 33 -3.75 -1.54 6.88
C LEU A 33 -4.99 -2.14 6.18
N LYS A 34 -5.55 -3.25 6.68
CA LYS A 34 -6.72 -3.89 6.05
C LYS A 34 -7.95 -2.96 5.95
N PRO A 35 -8.34 -2.23 7.02
CA PRO A 35 -9.45 -1.29 6.90
C PRO A 35 -9.19 -0.16 5.90
N ILE A 36 -7.92 0.19 5.66
CA ILE A 36 -7.53 1.18 4.66
C ILE A 36 -7.70 0.58 3.27
N GLU A 37 -7.12 -0.59 2.99
CA GLU A 37 -7.31 -1.31 1.71
C GLU A 37 -8.81 -1.50 1.38
N GLU A 38 -9.60 -1.94 2.35
CA GLU A 38 -11.05 -2.15 2.20
C GLU A 38 -11.81 -0.83 1.99
N GLY A 39 -11.44 0.23 2.72
CA GLY A 39 -12.10 1.53 2.66
C GLY A 39 -11.78 2.35 1.42
N THR A 40 -10.60 2.16 0.83
CA THR A 40 -10.16 2.89 -0.38
C THR A 40 -10.28 2.06 -1.66
N GLY A 41 -10.42 0.73 -1.56
CA GLY A 41 -10.35 -0.17 -2.70
C GLY A 41 -8.94 -0.26 -3.31
N THR A 42 -7.90 0.13 -2.57
CA THR A 42 -6.49 0.05 -3.01
C THR A 42 -5.81 -1.20 -2.49
N ARG A 43 -4.72 -1.63 -3.14
CA ARG A 43 -3.86 -2.70 -2.66
C ARG A 43 -2.63 -2.10 -2.00
N ILE A 44 -2.39 -2.40 -0.73
CA ILE A 44 -1.21 -1.90 -0.01
C ILE A 44 -0.21 -3.04 0.17
N TYR A 45 1.01 -2.85 -0.32
CA TYR A 45 2.14 -3.77 -0.14
C TYR A 45 3.30 -3.07 0.57
N ILE A 46 3.92 -3.76 1.53
CA ILE A 46 5.10 -3.25 2.24
C ILE A 46 6.31 -4.05 1.75
N ASN A 47 7.18 -3.38 1.01
CA ASN A 47 8.41 -3.96 0.49
C ASN A 47 9.56 -3.75 1.48
N THR A 48 9.92 -4.81 2.20
CA THR A 48 11.03 -4.81 3.16
C THR A 48 12.35 -5.31 2.56
N GLU A 49 12.35 -5.73 1.30
CA GLU A 49 13.53 -6.26 0.61
C GLU A 49 14.38 -5.14 -0.02
N VAL A 50 13.81 -3.95 -0.14
CA VAL A 50 14.47 -2.74 -0.66
C VAL A 50 14.94 -1.81 0.48
N ASN A 51 15.97 -0.99 0.21
CA ASN A 51 16.51 -0.01 1.15
C ASN A 51 16.59 1.38 0.48
N PRO A 52 15.84 2.39 0.95
CA PRO A 52 14.93 2.34 2.09
C PRO A 52 13.71 1.43 1.82
N ARG A 53 13.11 0.88 2.88
CA ARG A 53 11.87 0.09 2.79
C ARG A 53 10.77 0.93 2.16
N GLN A 54 9.84 0.32 1.44
CA GLN A 54 8.83 1.05 0.68
C GLN A 54 7.41 0.56 0.97
N ILE A 55 6.44 1.46 0.78
CA ILE A 55 5.03 1.13 0.66
C ILE A 55 4.60 1.35 -0.79
N GLU A 56 3.96 0.35 -1.37
CA GLU A 56 3.44 0.33 -2.73
C GLU A 56 1.91 0.30 -2.65
N ILE A 57 1.23 1.21 -3.35
CA ILE A 57 -0.24 1.39 -3.36
C ILE A 57 -0.74 1.35 -4.81
#